data_AF-A0A7Y6DY96-F1
#
_entry.id   AF-A0A7Y6DY96-F1
#
_cell.length_a   1.000
_cell.length_b   1.000
_cell.length_c   1.000
_cell.angle_alpha   90.00
_cell.angle_beta   90.00
_cell.angle_gamma   90.00
#
_symmetry.space_group_name_H-M   'P 1'
#
loop_
_entity.id
_entity.type
_entity.pdbx_description
1 polymer ?
#
loop_
_entity_poly.entity_id
_entity_poly.type
_entity_poly.pdbx_seq_one_letter_code
_entity_poly.pdbx_strand_id
1 'polypeptide(L)' 'MRFVVLAFDDALLPAGGLTLGSVDTATSVQDRTLRDGAFEGPTSALTGIQVLDAPDLDVVLESLPPTGTFEVRPAW' A
#
# COMPACT_ATOMS: atom_id res chain seq x y z
N MET A 1 1.39 -1.07 14.82
CA MET A 1 0.30 -0.38 14.08
C MET A 1 -0.15 -1.27 12.94
N ARG A 2 -1.35 -1.07 12.41
CA ARG A 2 -1.84 -1.84 11.27
C ARG A 2 -1.77 -0.97 10.02
N PHE A 3 -1.33 -1.55 8.93
CA PHE A 3 -1.26 -0.91 7.62
C PHE A 3 -1.99 -1.78 6.60
N VAL A 4 -2.60 -1.13 5.61
CA VAL A 4 -3.09 -1.79 4.41
C VAL A 4 -2.23 -1.36 3.23
N VAL A 5 -1.78 -2.36 2.49
CA VAL A 5 -1.04 -2.20 1.24
C VAL A 5 -1.99 -2.58 0.11
N LEU A 6 -2.22 -1.63 -0.80
CA LEU A 6 -2.95 -1.81 -2.04
C LEU A 6 -1.92 -1.93 -3.15
N ALA A 7 -1.90 -3.05 -3.86
CA ALA A 7 -1.03 -3.28 -5.01
C ALA A 7 -1.80 -3.01 -6.30
N PHE A 8 -1.13 -2.37 -7.25
CA PHE A 8 -1.67 -2.12 -8.57
C PHE A 8 -0.82 -2.84 -9.65
N ASP A 9 -1.42 -3.14 -10.80
CA ASP A 9 -0.84 -3.91 -11.92
C ASP A 9 -0.35 -5.31 -11.51
N ASP A 10 0.64 -5.93 -12.16
CA ASP A 10 1.03 -7.34 -11.88
C ASP A 10 1.64 -7.62 -10.47
N ALA A 11 1.53 -6.68 -9.52
CA ALA A 11 1.98 -6.86 -8.14
C ALA A 11 1.04 -7.80 -7.34
N LEU A 12 1.60 -8.93 -6.89
CA LEU A 12 0.88 -9.94 -6.10
C LEU A 12 0.94 -9.63 -4.60
N LEU A 13 -0.23 -9.66 -3.93
CA LEU A 13 -0.35 -9.57 -2.47
C LEU A 13 -1.17 -10.73 -1.88
N PRO A 14 -0.83 -11.23 -0.68
CA PRO A 14 -1.66 -12.19 0.05
C PRO A 14 -2.91 -11.52 0.66
N ALA A 15 -4.06 -12.17 0.52
CA ALA A 15 -5.39 -11.58 0.78
C ALA A 15 -5.74 -11.41 2.28
N GLY A 16 -6.39 -10.27 2.60
CA GLY A 16 -7.07 -10.03 3.88
C GLY A 16 -8.03 -8.83 3.81
N GLY A 17 -9.22 -8.93 4.39
CA GLY A 17 -10.25 -7.87 4.38
C GLY A 17 -10.22 -7.00 5.63
N LEU A 18 -10.21 -5.68 5.46
CA LEU A 18 -10.20 -4.69 6.55
C LEU A 18 -10.87 -3.36 6.13
N THR A 19 -11.20 -2.52 7.12
CA THR A 19 -11.65 -1.13 6.90
C THR A 19 -10.42 -0.22 6.74
N LEU A 20 -10.41 0.65 5.74
CA LEU A 20 -9.27 1.51 5.39
C LEU A 20 -9.32 2.85 6.13
N GLY A 21 -8.16 3.41 6.48
CA GLY A 21 -8.05 4.81 6.94
C GLY A 21 -8.37 5.83 5.84
N SER A 22 -8.33 7.15 6.08
CA SER A 22 -8.64 8.14 5.02
C SER A 22 -7.68 8.07 3.82
N VAL A 23 -8.12 8.50 2.63
CA VAL A 23 -7.25 8.67 1.45
C VAL A 23 -6.24 9.79 1.68
N ASP A 24 -6.58 10.77 2.52
CA ASP A 24 -5.69 11.91 2.84
C ASP A 24 -4.48 11.50 3.67
N THR A 25 -4.50 10.30 4.25
CA THR A 25 -3.37 9.71 5.00
C THR A 25 -2.61 8.68 4.18
N ALA A 26 -2.88 8.57 2.88
CA ALA A 26 -2.22 7.62 2.01
C ALA A 26 -0.82 8.11 1.62
N THR A 27 0.10 7.16 1.49
CA THR A 27 1.41 7.37 0.87
C THR A 27 1.53 6.41 -0.30
N SER A 28 1.88 6.93 -1.48
CA SER A 28 2.12 6.12 -2.66
C SER A 28 3.61 5.82 -2.80
N VAL A 29 3.92 4.61 -3.23
CA VAL A 29 5.27 4.10 -3.43
C VAL A 29 5.35 3.60 -4.87
N GLN A 30 6.29 4.15 -5.63
CA GLN A 30 6.56 3.73 -7.00
C GLN A 30 8.06 3.43 -7.12
N ASP A 31 8.43 2.18 -7.38
CA ASP A 31 9.82 1.74 -7.49
C ASP A 31 10.68 2.24 -6.30
N ARG A 32 10.14 2.06 -5.09
CA ARG A 32 10.69 2.52 -3.80
C ARG A 32 10.81 4.03 -3.60
N THR A 33 10.29 4.82 -4.52
CA THR A 33 10.21 6.27 -4.35
C THR A 33 8.91 6.64 -3.67
N LEU A 34 8.99 7.38 -2.57
CA LEU A 34 7.83 7.87 -1.82
C LEU A 34 7.22 9.09 -2.52
N ARG A 35 5.89 9.09 -2.57
CA ARG A 35 5.07 10.22 -3.03
C ARG A 35 3.95 10.43 -2.02
N ASP A 36 3.68 11.69 -1.72
CA ASP A 36 2.58 12.05 -0.85
C ASP A 36 1.24 11.81 -1.57
N GLY A 37 0.25 11.31 -0.84
CA GLY A 37 -1.09 11.02 -1.36
C GLY A 37 -1.27 9.63 -1.99
N ALA A 38 -2.52 9.37 -2.37
CA ALA A 38 -3.00 8.10 -2.94
C ALA A 38 -2.52 7.86 -4.38
N PHE A 39 -2.73 6.64 -4.88
CA PHE A 39 -2.49 6.35 -6.29
C PHE A 39 -3.50 7.09 -7.19
N GLU A 40 -3.01 7.83 -8.19
CA GLU A 40 -3.84 8.64 -9.11
C GLU A 40 -4.29 7.90 -10.39
N GLY A 41 -3.98 6.60 -10.53
CA GLY A 41 -4.38 5.82 -11.69
C GLY A 41 -5.77 5.19 -11.57
N PRO A 42 -6.21 4.43 -12.59
CA PRO A 42 -7.53 3.83 -12.61
C PRO A 42 -7.65 2.73 -11.54
N THR A 43 -8.78 2.67 -10.83
CA THR A 43 -9.05 1.64 -9.82
C THR A 43 -9.02 0.21 -10.37
N SER A 44 -9.27 0.04 -11.68
CA SER A 44 -9.15 -1.25 -12.36
C SER A 44 -7.73 -1.81 -12.38
N ALA A 45 -6.72 -0.98 -12.06
CA ALA A 45 -5.35 -1.43 -11.88
C ALA A 45 -5.14 -2.13 -10.53
N LEU A 46 -6.07 -2.09 -9.58
CA LEU A 46 -5.91 -2.76 -8.28
C LEU A 46 -5.87 -4.28 -8.47
N THR A 47 -4.81 -4.91 -8.01
CA THR A 47 -4.56 -6.35 -8.18
C THR A 47 -4.34 -7.10 -6.88
N GLY A 48 -4.09 -6.39 -5.78
CA GLY A 48 -3.90 -7.01 -4.49
C GLY A 48 -4.22 -6.09 -3.32
N ILE A 49 -4.60 -6.70 -2.20
CA ILE A 49 -4.77 -6.03 -0.91
C ILE A 49 -4.13 -6.92 0.17
N GLN A 50 -3.23 -6.34 0.96
CA GLN A 50 -2.63 -6.99 2.12
C GLN A 50 -2.78 -6.13 3.36
N VAL A 51 -2.98 -6.78 4.50
CA VAL A 51 -2.92 -6.16 5.82
C VAL A 51 -1.61 -6.57 6.49
N LEU A 52 -0.89 -5.59 7.02
CA LEU A 52 0.38 -5.78 7.72
C LEU A 52 0.31 -5.18 9.12
N ASP A 53 0.78 -5.93 10.11
CA ASP A 53 1.09 -5.37 11.42
C ASP A 53 2.59 -5.02 11.44
N ALA A 54 2.92 -3.73 11.57
CA ALA A 54 4.28 -3.21 11.57
C ALA A 54 4.46 -2.10 12.62
N PRO A 55 5.67 -1.88 13.14
CA PRO A 55 5.92 -0.82 14.12
C PRO A 55 5.71 0.58 13.51
N ASP A 56 6.12 0.78 12.26
CA ASP A 56 6.08 2.04 11.53
C ASP A 56 6.04 1.81 10.00
N LEU A 57 6.01 2.90 9.23
CA LEU A 57 6.00 2.88 7.76
C LEU A 57 7.32 2.35 7.18
N ASP A 58 8.46 2.64 7.80
CA ASP A 58 9.78 2.26 7.27
C ASP A 58 9.90 0.74 7.17
N VAL A 59 9.43 0.01 8.18
CA VAL A 59 9.40 -1.47 8.16
C VAL A 59 8.48 -2.01 7.05
N VAL A 60 7.37 -1.32 6.74
CA VAL A 60 6.51 -1.72 5.62
C VAL A 60 7.27 -1.55 4.30
N LEU A 61 7.95 -0.43 4.10
CA LEU A 61 8.70 -0.13 2.87
C LEU A 61 9.84 -1.14 2.61
N GLU A 62 10.53 -1.60 3.67
CA GLU A 62 11.56 -2.63 3.56
C GLU A 62 11.02 -3.99 3.09
N SER A 63 9.75 -4.28 3.38
CA SER A 63 9.10 -5.53 2.99
C SER A 63 8.58 -5.53 1.55
N LEU A 64 8.45 -4.35 0.92
CA LEU A 64 7.89 -4.24 -0.43
C LEU A 64 8.89 -4.71 -1.50
N PRO A 65 8.39 -5.34 -2.58
CA PRO A 65 9.19 -5.63 -3.76
C PRO A 65 9.94 -4.38 -4.27
N PRO A 66 11.15 -4.55 -4.84
CA PRO A 66 11.97 -3.43 -5.31
C PRO A 66 11.35 -2.65 -6.47
N THR A 67 10.40 -3.26 -7.18
CA THR A 67 9.71 -2.71 -8.35
C THR A 67 8.22 -2.87 -8.17
N GLY A 68 7.44 -1.87 -8.57
CA GLY A 68 5.97 -1.89 -8.50
C GLY A 68 5.37 -0.62 -7.91
N THR A 69 4.04 -0.56 -7.94
CA THR A 69 3.24 0.57 -7.45
C THR A 69 2.36 0.12 -6.30
N PHE A 70 2.45 0.82 -5.18
CA PHE A 70 1.72 0.51 -3.96
C PHE A 70 1.12 1.77 -3.34
N GLU A 71 -0.08 1.67 -2.78
CA GLU A 71 -0.62 2.66 -1.85
C GLU A 71 -0.61 2.05 -0.45
N VAL A 72 0.03 2.74 0.50
CA VAL A 72 0.11 2.33 1.90
C VAL A 72 -0.74 3.26 2.75
N ARG A 73 -1.63 2.68 3.55
CA ARG A 73 -2.52 3.42 4.46
C ARG A 73 -2.43 2.87 5.87
N PRO A 74 -2.44 3.72 6.90
CA PRO A 74 -2.73 3.28 8.25
C PRO A 74 -4.14 2.67 8.34
N ALA A 75 -4.30 1.67 9.22
CA ALA A 75 -5.56 0.99 9.49
C ALA A 75 -5.85 0.99 11.00
N TRP A 76 -7.12 1.17 11.37
CA TRP A 76 -7.62 1.25 12.74
C TRP A 76 -8.91 0.43 12.89
#